data_AF-A0A7U6FS18-F1
#
_entry.id   AF-A0A7U6FS18-F1
#
_cell.length_a   1.000
_cell.length_b   1.000
_cell.length_c   1.000
_cell.angle_alpha   90.00
_cell.angle_beta   90.00
_cell.angle_gamma   90.00
#
_symmetry.space_group_name_H-M   'P 1'
#
loop_
_entity.id
_entity.type
_entity.pdbx_description
1 polymer ?
#
loop_
_entity_poly.entity_id
_entity_poly.type
_entity_poly.pdbx_seq_one_letter_code
_entity_poly.pdbx_strand_id
1 'polypeptide(L)'
;MLHTYGIQLEEVTTNGRFNLSLFKQRLIDVTPIGERIYPKSQARLAKQLGAKGDSETIIKDVMFTFNSCDARLKRRVEKGFGYVYEKIAD
;
A
#
# COMPACT_ATOMS: atom_id res chain seq x y z
N MET A 1 -3.26 -6.66 -16.49
CA MET A 1 -4.28 -6.91 -15.45
C MET A 1 -3.59 -6.63 -14.12
N LEU A 2 -4.02 -5.61 -13.34
CA LEU A 2 -3.41 -5.35 -12.03
C LEU A 2 -3.92 -6.43 -11.07
N HIS A 3 -3.09 -7.44 -10.82
CA HIS A 3 -3.33 -8.42 -9.77
C HIS A 3 -3.38 -7.68 -8.44
N THR A 4 -4.40 -7.91 -7.63
CA THR A 4 -4.59 -7.23 -6.34
C THR A 4 -3.56 -7.62 -5.29
N TYR A 5 -2.40 -8.15 -5.71
CA TYR A 5 -1.40 -8.81 -4.87
C TYR A 5 -1.98 -9.96 -4.04
N GLY A 6 -3.12 -10.53 -4.48
CA GLY A 6 -3.84 -11.55 -3.70
C GLY A 6 -4.63 -10.98 -2.52
N ILE A 7 -4.73 -9.66 -2.39
CA ILE A 7 -5.54 -8.99 -1.36
C ILE A 7 -6.99 -8.95 -1.84
N GLN A 8 -7.89 -9.43 -1.00
CA GLN A 8 -9.34 -9.38 -1.19
C GLN A 8 -9.95 -8.16 -0.48
N LEU A 9 -11.09 -7.71 -0.99
CA LEU A 9 -11.80 -6.55 -0.44
C LEU A 9 -12.23 -6.78 1.02
N GLU A 10 -12.67 -7.99 1.36
CA GLU A 10 -13.14 -8.31 2.71
C GLU A 10 -12.01 -8.21 3.75
N GLU A 11 -10.75 -8.48 3.36
CA GLU A 11 -9.59 -8.43 4.25
C GLU A 11 -9.18 -7.00 4.64
N VAL A 12 -9.62 -6.01 3.85
CA VAL A 12 -9.21 -4.61 4.00
C VAL A 12 -10.41 -3.68 4.20
N THR A 13 -11.54 -4.23 4.62
CA THR A 13 -12.74 -3.45 4.94
C THR A 13 -13.15 -3.65 6.40
N THR A 14 -13.68 -2.59 7.01
CA THR A 14 -14.21 -2.60 8.37
C THR A 14 -15.51 -1.82 8.37
N ASN A 15 -16.60 -2.43 8.86
CA ASN A 15 -17.95 -1.83 8.85
C ASN A 15 -18.36 -1.30 7.45
N GLY A 16 -18.03 -2.06 6.40
CA GLY A 16 -18.34 -1.71 5.01
C GLY A 16 -17.51 -0.55 4.42
N ARG A 17 -16.44 -0.12 5.10
CA ARG A 17 -15.54 0.95 4.62
C ARG A 17 -14.12 0.42 4.46
N PHE A 18 -13.42 0.90 3.43
CA PHE A 18 -12.01 0.59 3.23
C PHE A 18 -11.18 1.04 4.43
N ASN A 19 -10.33 0.15 4.93
CA ASN A 19 -9.47 0.37 6.07
C ASN A 19 -8.01 0.35 5.61
N LEU A 20 -7.40 1.53 5.61
CA LEU A 20 -6.04 1.74 5.12
C LEU A 20 -4.98 1.02 5.95
N SER A 21 -5.19 0.86 7.26
CA SER A 21 -4.26 0.15 8.15
C SER A 21 -4.24 -1.35 7.85
N LEU A 22 -5.42 -1.95 7.64
CA LEU A 22 -5.52 -3.36 7.22
C LEU A 22 -4.91 -3.56 5.83
N PHE A 23 -5.19 -2.65 4.89
CA PHE A 23 -4.57 -2.69 3.57
C PHE A 23 -3.04 -2.63 3.63
N LYS A 24 -2.47 -1.72 4.44
CA LYS A 24 -1.02 -1.65 4.67
C LYS A 24 -0.46 -2.97 5.16
N GLN A 25 -1.11 -3.57 6.17
CA GLN A 25 -0.66 -4.82 6.76
C GLN A 25 -0.71 -5.96 5.74
N ARG A 26 -1.86 -6.17 5.08
CA ARG A 26 -2.01 -7.22 4.07
C ARG A 26 -1.02 -7.06 2.94
N LEU A 27 -0.82 -5.83 2.45
CA LEU A 27 0.17 -5.57 1.41
C LEU A 27 1.58 -5.98 1.84
N ILE A 28 2.01 -5.63 3.05
CA ILE A 28 3.31 -6.08 3.57
C ILE A 28 3.35 -7.61 3.65
N ASP A 29 2.29 -8.26 4.10
CA ASP A 29 2.27 -9.71 4.31
C ASP A 29 2.32 -10.48 2.98
N VAL A 30 1.55 -10.05 1.98
CA VAL A 30 1.47 -10.72 0.65
C VAL A 30 2.63 -10.36 -0.26
N THR A 31 3.34 -9.26 0.01
CA THR A 31 4.51 -8.86 -0.76
C THR A 31 5.73 -9.69 -0.34
N PRO A 32 6.42 -10.34 -1.29
CA PRO A 32 7.73 -10.97 -1.08
C PRO A 32 8.75 -10.04 -0.42
N ILE A 33 9.68 -10.65 0.33
CA ILE A 33 10.84 -9.93 0.88
C ILE A 33 11.66 -9.32 -0.28
N GLY A 34 12.07 -8.06 -0.13
CA GLY A 34 12.84 -7.33 -1.14
C GLY A 34 12.02 -6.77 -2.31
N GLU A 35 10.70 -7.01 -2.36
CA GLU A 35 9.85 -6.35 -3.36
C GLU A 35 9.53 -4.90 -2.99
N ARG A 36 9.48 -4.05 -4.02
CA ARG A 36 9.23 -2.60 -3.90
C ARG A 36 7.75 -2.29 -3.98
N ILE A 37 7.27 -1.58 -2.98
CA ILE A 37 5.91 -1.06 -2.88
C ILE A 37 5.89 0.36 -3.43
N TYR A 38 5.35 0.51 -4.65
CA TYR A 38 5.22 1.80 -5.35
C TYR A 38 3.94 2.54 -4.96
N PRO A 39 4.00 3.75 -4.37
CA PRO A 39 2.81 4.45 -3.84
C PRO A 39 1.69 4.66 -4.87
N LYS A 40 2.03 5.01 -6.12
CA LYS A 40 1.04 5.20 -7.20
C LYS A 40 0.31 3.91 -7.56
N SER A 41 1.04 2.79 -7.64
CA SER A 41 0.44 1.47 -7.90
C SER A 41 -0.47 1.06 -6.74
N GLN A 42 -0.05 1.34 -5.50
CA GLN A 42 -0.85 1.06 -4.32
C GLN A 42 -2.11 1.92 -4.22
N ALA A 43 -2.05 3.18 -4.61
CA ALA A 43 -3.24 4.02 -4.67
C ALA A 43 -4.25 3.51 -5.71
N ARG A 44 -3.77 3.01 -6.86
CA ARG A 44 -4.63 2.38 -7.86
C ARG A 44 -5.24 1.09 -7.34
N LEU A 45 -4.45 0.26 -6.66
CA LEU A 45 -4.93 -0.96 -6.03
C LEU A 45 -5.98 -0.66 -4.95
N ALA A 46 -5.72 0.29 -4.06
CA ALA A 46 -6.65 0.71 -3.02
C ALA A 46 -7.99 1.15 -3.63
N LYS A 47 -7.98 1.94 -4.72
CA LYS A 47 -9.21 2.30 -5.46
C LYS A 47 -9.96 1.09 -6.00
N GLN A 48 -9.26 0.13 -6.58
CA GLN A 48 -9.88 -1.11 -7.09
C GLN A 48 -10.49 -1.94 -5.96
N LEU A 49 -9.87 -1.90 -4.77
CA LEU A 49 -10.38 -2.48 -3.53
C LEU A 49 -11.33 -1.52 -2.78
N GLY A 50 -12.00 -0.58 -3.46
CA GLY A 50 -13.08 0.20 -2.87
C GLY A 50 -12.67 1.38 -1.97
N ALA A 51 -11.39 1.78 -1.93
CA ALA A 51 -10.99 3.05 -1.34
C ALA A 51 -11.62 4.22 -2.09
N LYS A 52 -12.34 5.09 -1.37
CA LYS A 52 -13.04 6.24 -1.93
C LYS A 52 -12.15 7.48 -1.88
N GLY A 53 -12.17 8.29 -2.94
CA GLY A 53 -11.48 9.57 -3.02
C GLY A 53 -10.66 9.79 -4.29
N ASP A 54 -10.12 10.99 -4.43
CA ASP A 54 -9.23 11.36 -5.54
C ASP A 54 -7.88 10.65 -5.44
N SER A 55 -7.25 10.40 -6.59
CA SER A 55 -6.00 9.64 -6.64
C SER A 55 -4.90 10.30 -5.82
N GLU A 56 -4.88 11.63 -5.78
CA GLU A 56 -3.91 12.41 -5.00
C GLU A 56 -4.08 12.21 -3.49
N THR A 57 -5.32 12.24 -3.00
CA THR A 57 -5.64 11.99 -1.58
C THR A 57 -5.21 10.59 -1.16
N ILE A 58 -5.55 9.58 -1.96
CA ILE A 58 -5.18 8.19 -1.67
C ILE A 58 -3.66 8.02 -1.69
N ILE A 59 -2.94 8.67 -2.62
CA ILE A 59 -1.47 8.64 -2.62
C ILE A 59 -0.91 9.26 -1.32
N LYS A 60 -1.43 10.42 -0.89
CA LYS A 60 -1.00 11.08 0.35
C LYS A 60 -1.23 10.17 1.56
N ASP A 61 -2.41 9.55 1.62
CA ASP A 61 -2.77 8.64 2.72
C ASP A 61 -1.88 7.40 2.72
N VAL A 62 -1.68 6.76 1.56
CA VAL A 62 -0.77 5.61 1.40
C VAL A 62 0.66 5.99 1.82
N MET A 63 1.16 7.14 1.37
CA MET A 63 2.49 7.64 1.75
C MET A 63 2.59 7.92 3.25
N PHE A 64 1.58 8.54 3.85
CA PHE A 64 1.54 8.81 5.28
C PHE A 64 1.56 7.50 6.07
N THR A 65 0.71 6.55 5.68
CA THR A 65 0.62 5.24 6.32
C THR A 65 1.90 4.43 6.19
N PHE A 66 2.65 4.53 5.10
CA PHE A 66 3.96 3.88 4.96
C PHE A 66 5.13 4.66 5.60
N ASN A 67 4.97 5.97 5.81
CA ASN A 67 5.93 6.79 6.55
C ASN A 67 5.77 6.71 8.08
N SER A 68 4.65 6.19 8.60
CA SER A 68 4.55 5.88 10.03
C SER A 68 5.56 4.79 10.39
N CYS A 69 6.11 4.83 11.62
CA CYS A 69 7.27 4.04 12.12
C CYS A 69 7.11 2.51 12.08
N ASP A 70 6.80 1.93 10.92
CA ASP A 70 6.66 0.49 10.73
C ASP A 70 8.03 -0.11 10.43
N ALA A 71 8.54 -0.85 11.40
CA ALA A 71 9.86 -1.44 11.38
C ALA A 71 10.06 -2.47 10.24
N ARG A 72 8.99 -2.86 9.53
CA ARG A 72 9.04 -3.84 8.42
C ARG A 72 9.33 -3.22 7.06
N LEU A 73 9.49 -1.90 6.96
CA LEU A 73 9.69 -1.21 5.68
C LEU A 73 10.91 -0.29 5.67
N LYS A 74 11.70 -0.39 4.60
CA LYS A 74 12.82 0.50 4.30
C LYS A 74 12.44 1.47 3.20
N ARG A 75 12.57 2.77 3.47
CA ARG A 75 12.28 3.83 2.48
C ARG A 75 13.50 4.15 1.61
N ARG A 76 13.29 4.26 0.29
CA ARG A 76 14.29 4.68 -0.70
C ARG A 76 13.71 5.73 -1.66
N VAL A 77 14.56 6.59 -2.21
CA VAL A 77 14.19 7.54 -3.28
C VAL A 77 14.55 6.91 -4.63
N GLU A 78 13.59 6.84 -5.55
CA GLU A 78 13.77 6.31 -6.90
C GLU A 78 13.47 7.42 -7.93
N LYS A 79 14.48 7.72 -8.76
CA LYS A 79 14.43 8.82 -9.74
C LYS A 79 13.28 8.59 -10.73
N GLY A 80 12.41 9.60 -10.89
CA GLY A 80 11.24 9.54 -11.77
C GLY A 80 9.97 8.93 -11.15
N PHE A 81 10.09 8.23 -10.02
CA PHE A 81 8.96 7.58 -9.34
C PHE A 81 8.67 8.15 -7.95
N GLY A 82 9.64 8.84 -7.33
CA GLY A 82 9.51 9.44 -6.01
C GLY A 82 10.01 8.50 -4.93
N TYR A 83 9.20 8.21 -3.91
CA TYR A 83 9.56 7.29 -2.83
C TYR A 83 9.06 5.87 -3.13
N VAL A 84 9.89 4.89 -2.79
CA VAL A 84 9.57 3.46 -2.80
C VAL A 84 9.87 2.87 -1.43
N TYR A 85 9.06 1.90 -1.03
CA TYR A 85 9.21 1.19 0.23
C TYR A 85 9.56 -0.26 -0.07
N GLU A 86 10.61 -0.77 0.56
CA GLU A 86 11.10 -2.13 0.39
C GLU A 86 10.80 -2.91 1.67
N LYS A 87 10.16 -4.08 1.55
CA LYS A 87 9.92 -4.94 2.71
C LYS A 87 11.25 -5.39 3.31
N ILE A 88 11.46 -5.06 4.58
CA ILE A 88 12.62 -5.53 5.36
C ILE A 88 12.41 -7.03 5.59
N ALA A 89 13.47 -7.81 5.39
CA ALA A 89 13.44 -9.23 5.68
C ALA A 89 13.14 -9.45 7.17
N ASP A 90 12.23 -10.37 7.49
CA ASP A 90 12.00 -10.84 8.86
C ASP A 90 13.17 -11.72 9.34
#